data_AF-A0A2D3VY76-F1
#
_entry.id   AF-A0A2D3VY76-F1
#
_cell.length_a   1.000
_cell.length_b   1.000
_cell.length_c   1.000
_cell.angle_alpha   90.00
_cell.angle_beta   90.00
_cell.angle_gamma   90.00
#
_symmetry.space_group_name_H-M   'P 1'
#
loop_
_entity.id
_entity.type
_entity.pdbx_description
1 polymer ?
#
loop_
_entity_poly.entity_id
_entity_poly.type
_entity_poly.pdbx_seq_one_letter_code
_entity_poly.pdbx_strand_id
1 'polypeptide(L)'
;MRNLELKNVLKVDDKEFLVSTISMKIRHAFFDGDDDKVVYETMVFEIIDDEVQYHKTIFNERYNTPDEAIAEHGAILKNPKAFFIA
;
A
#
# COMPACT_ATOMS: atom_id res chain seq x y z
N MET A 1 3.11 -5.44 19.48
CA MET A 1 2.50 -4.49 18.53
C MET A 1 1.67 -5.27 17.54
N ARG A 2 0.48 -4.81 17.19
CA ARG A 2 -0.32 -5.41 16.12
C ARG A 2 0.27 -4.93 14.79
N ASN A 3 0.45 -5.84 13.83
CA ASN A 3 0.89 -5.46 12.49
C ASN A 3 -0.14 -4.50 11.87
N LEU A 4 0.32 -3.41 11.24
CA LEU A 4 -0.57 -2.50 10.52
C LEU A 4 -1.08 -3.22 9.28
N GLU A 5 -2.39 -3.29 9.12
CA GLU A 5 -3.06 -3.82 7.94
C GLU A 5 -4.32 -3.00 7.68
N LEU A 6 -4.32 -2.21 6.61
CA LEU A 6 -5.46 -1.45 6.12
C LEU A 6 -5.81 -1.94 4.71
N LYS A 7 -7.11 -2.09 4.45
CA LYS A 7 -7.63 -2.54 3.16
C LYS A 7 -8.95 -1.85 2.86
N ASN A 8 -9.00 -1.17 1.73
CA ASN A 8 -10.17 -0.46 1.25
C ASN A 8 -10.34 -0.73 -0.24
N VAL A 9 -11.56 -1.06 -0.65
CA VAL A 9 -11.95 -1.09 -2.06
C VAL A 9 -12.56 0.27 -2.40
N LEU A 10 -12.06 0.89 -3.45
CA LEU A 10 -12.57 2.15 -3.99
C LEU A 10 -13.14 1.91 -5.38
N LYS A 11 -14.28 2.55 -5.66
CA LYS A 11 -14.78 2.70 -7.02
C LYS A 11 -14.47 4.12 -7.49
N VAL A 12 -13.75 4.25 -8.59
CA VAL A 12 -13.42 5.53 -9.19
C VAL A 12 -13.79 5.46 -10.67
N ASP A 13 -14.76 6.28 -11.06
CA ASP A 13 -15.43 6.18 -12.36
C ASP A 13 -16.00 4.75 -12.54
N ASP A 14 -15.66 4.04 -13.62
CA ASP A 14 -16.13 2.67 -13.90
C ASP A 14 -15.14 1.57 -13.49
N LYS A 15 -14.14 1.91 -12.66
CA LYS A 15 -13.07 0.99 -12.25
C LYS A 15 -13.06 0.78 -10.75
N GLU A 16 -12.64 -0.42 -10.34
CA GLU A 16 -12.46 -0.79 -8.95
C GLU A 16 -10.99 -0.93 -8.59
N PHE A 17 -10.63 -0.51 -7.38
CA PHE A 17 -9.25 -0.49 -6.92
C PHE A 17 -9.15 -1.00 -5.49
N LEU A 18 -8.15 -1.84 -5.23
CA LEU A 18 -7.74 -2.22 -3.89
C LEU A 18 -6.63 -1.28 -3.42
N VAL A 19 -6.89 -0.50 -2.37
CA VAL A 19 -5.88 0.23 -1.62
C VAL A 19 -5.51 -0.59 -0.38
N SER A 20 -4.24 -0.95 -0.25
CA SER A 20 -3.75 -1.78 0.85
C SER A 20 -2.52 -1.17 1.50
N THR A 21 -2.49 -1.09 2.82
CA THR A 21 -1.30 -0.72 3.59
C THR A 21 -0.95 -1.85 4.54
N ILE A 22 0.29 -2.31 4.50
CA ILE A 22 0.78 -3.41 5.35
C ILE A 22 2.09 -3.02 6.03
N SER A 23 2.31 -3.51 7.26
CA SER A 23 3.64 -3.51 7.87
C SER A 23 4.40 -4.78 7.50
N MET A 24 5.66 -4.64 7.10
CA MET A 24 6.53 -5.78 6.77
C MET A 24 7.91 -5.63 7.40
N LYS A 25 8.52 -6.76 7.76
CA LYS A 25 9.93 -6.80 8.16
C LYS A 25 10.79 -6.94 6.91
N ILE A 26 11.71 -6.01 6.68
CA ILE A 26 12.70 -6.17 5.62
C ILE A 26 13.94 -6.82 6.24
N ARG A 27 14.37 -7.94 5.66
CA ARG A 27 15.68 -8.51 5.92
C ARG A 27 16.63 -8.06 4.83
N HIS A 28 17.56 -7.16 5.16
CA HIS A 28 18.68 -6.86 4.26
C HIS A 28 19.82 -7.83 4.58
N ALA A 29 20.12 -8.74 3.65
CA ALA A 29 21.21 -9.72 3.79
C ALA A 29 22.62 -9.10 3.91
N PHE A 30 22.77 -7.79 3.77
CA PHE A 30 24.05 -7.07 3.80
C PHE A 30 24.43 -6.53 5.18
N PHE A 31 23.50 -6.48 6.13
CA PHE A 31 23.75 -5.93 7.47
C PHE A 31 23.50 -7.03 8.51
N ASP A 32 24.57 -7.66 8.99
CA ASP A 32 24.50 -8.52 10.17
C ASP A 32 23.96 -7.68 11.35
N GLY A 33 22.71 -7.96 11.78
CA GLY A 33 22.08 -7.33 12.94
C GLY A 33 20.91 -6.38 12.67
N ASP A 34 20.49 -6.16 11.42
CA ASP A 34 19.34 -5.29 11.06
C ASP A 34 18.07 -6.10 10.68
N ASP A 35 17.88 -7.26 11.33
CA ASP A 35 16.87 -8.27 10.97
C ASP A 35 15.42 -7.90 11.33
N ASP A 36 15.23 -6.77 12.00
CA ASP A 36 13.96 -6.36 12.60
C ASP A 36 13.44 -5.00 12.14
N LYS A 37 14.04 -4.39 11.10
CA LYS A 37 13.50 -3.15 10.55
C LYS A 37 12.12 -3.38 9.95
N VAL A 38 11.12 -2.79 10.59
CA VAL A 38 9.74 -2.74 10.10
C VAL A 38 9.61 -1.54 9.17
N VAL A 39 9.12 -1.76 7.96
CA VAL A 39 8.62 -0.70 7.09
C VAL A 39 7.12 -0.88 6.89
N TYR A 40 6.50 0.16 6.36
CA TYR A 40 5.10 0.16 6.01
C TYR A 40 5.01 0.42 4.52
N GLU A 41 4.20 -0.36 3.81
CA GLU A 41 4.07 -0.25 2.36
C GLU A 41 2.60 -0.01 2.03
N THR A 42 2.33 1.04 1.26
CA THR A 42 1.00 1.35 0.73
C THR A 42 1.00 1.04 -0.76
N MET A 43 0.05 0.21 -1.18
CA MET A 43 -0.09 -0.26 -2.55
C MET A 43 -1.51 -0.03 -3.08
N VAL A 44 -1.62 0.22 -4.38
CA VAL A 44 -2.88 0.30 -5.10
C VAL A 44 -2.86 -0.65 -6.28
N PHE A 45 -3.92 -1.45 -6.41
CA PHE A 45 -4.11 -2.39 -7.51
C PHE A 45 -5.48 -2.18 -8.16
N GLU A 46 -5.58 -2.38 -9.46
CA GLU A 46 -6.87 -2.48 -10.14
C GLU A 46 -7.53 -3.83 -9.81
N ILE A 47 -8.86 -3.84 -9.76
CA ILE A 47 -9.69 -5.04 -9.68
C ILE A 47 -10.44 -5.16 -11.00
N ILE A 48 -10.26 -6.29 -11.70
CA ILE A 48 -10.89 -6.58 -12.99
C ILE A 48 -11.56 -7.95 -12.86
N ASP A 49 -12.83 -8.05 -13.24
CA ASP A 49 -13.62 -9.30 -13.13
C ASP A 49 -13.54 -9.94 -11.74
N ASP A 50 -13.67 -9.13 -10.68
CA ASP A 50 -13.52 -9.51 -9.26
C ASP A 50 -12.13 -10.03 -8.86
N GLU A 51 -11.12 -9.93 -9.73
CA GLU A 51 -9.75 -10.34 -9.47
C GLU A 51 -8.79 -9.15 -9.29
N VAL A 52 -8.03 -9.16 -8.19
CA VAL A 52 -7.00 -8.14 -7.92
C VAL A 52 -5.79 -8.38 -8.81
N GLN A 53 -5.41 -7.35 -9.57
CA GLN A 53 -4.30 -7.41 -10.52
C GLN A 53 -2.96 -7.13 -9.83
N TYR A 54 -2.52 -8.03 -8.94
CA TYR A 54 -1.31 -7.85 -8.11
C TYR A 54 -0.01 -7.62 -8.91
N HIS A 55 0.04 -8.04 -10.17
CA HIS A 55 1.20 -7.88 -11.05
C HIS A 55 1.28 -6.49 -11.72
N LYS A 56 0.25 -5.66 -11.57
CA LYS A 56 0.16 -4.29 -12.11
C LYS A 56 -0.15 -3.31 -10.99
N THR A 57 0.84 -3.08 -10.14
CA THR A 57 0.71 -2.08 -9.07
C THR A 57 0.68 -0.68 -9.68
N ILE A 58 -0.37 0.08 -9.37
CA ILE A 58 -0.58 1.46 -9.85
C ILE A 58 0.22 2.44 -9.00
N PHE A 59 0.28 2.18 -7.70
CA PHE A 59 0.99 2.97 -6.72
C PHE A 59 1.65 2.04 -5.73
N ASN A 60 2.93 2.24 -5.44
CA ASN A 60 3.67 1.52 -4.41
C ASN A 60 4.64 2.50 -3.77
N GLU A 61 4.47 2.75 -2.48
CA GLU A 61 5.39 3.57 -1.70
C GLU A 61 5.66 2.94 -0.34
N ARG A 62 6.86 3.21 0.18
CA ARG A 62 7.34 2.69 1.47
C ARG A 62 7.64 3.80 2.45
N TYR A 63 7.27 3.55 3.70
CA TYR A 63 7.38 4.50 4.80
C TYR A 63 8.13 3.88 5.98
N ASN A 64 8.81 4.73 6.73
CA ASN A 64 9.53 4.31 7.93
C ASN A 64 8.62 4.33 9.17
N THR A 65 7.52 5.07 9.13
CA THR A 65 6.58 5.18 10.25
C THR A 65 5.16 4.73 9.86
N PRO A 66 4.37 4.20 10.80
CA PRO A 66 2.99 3.82 10.53
C PRO A 66 2.11 5.04 10.24
N ASP A 67 2.37 6.18 10.88
CA ASP A 67 1.58 7.40 10.74
C ASP A 67 1.67 7.98 9.33
N GLU A 68 2.87 7.98 8.73
CA GLU A 68 3.06 8.35 7.32
C GLU A 68 2.25 7.44 6.39
N ALA A 69 2.31 6.12 6.61
CA ALA A 69 1.60 5.16 5.78
C ALA A 69 0.08 5.28 5.91
N ILE A 70 -0.43 5.52 7.13
CA ILE A 70 -1.85 5.78 7.41
C ILE A 70 -2.29 7.09 6.78
N ALA A 71 -1.47 8.14 6.86
CA ALA A 71 -1.75 9.44 6.26
C ALA A 71 -1.86 9.32 4.73
N GLU A 72 -0.91 8.63 4.09
CA GLU A 72 -0.97 8.42 2.64
C GLU A 72 -2.17 7.58 2.24
N HIS A 73 -2.42 6.47 2.94
CA HIS A 73 -3.60 5.63 2.71
C HIS A 73 -4.87 6.49 2.73
N GLY A 74 -5.04 7.30 3.77
CA GLY A 74 -6.16 8.22 3.89
C GLY A 74 -6.21 9.30 2.81
N ALA A 75 -5.06 9.79 2.34
CA ALA A 75 -4.98 10.75 1.23
C ALA A 75 -5.45 10.11 -0.09
N ILE A 76 -5.05 8.87 -0.37
CA ILE A 76 -5.52 8.09 -1.53
C ILE A 76 -7.03 7.89 -1.45
N LEU A 77 -7.57 7.52 -0.28
CA LEU A 77 -9.03 7.37 -0.14
C LEU A 77 -9.79 8.68 -0.39
N LYS A 78 -9.21 9.83 -0.01
CA LYS A 78 -9.84 11.15 -0.15
C LYS A 78 -9.75 11.72 -1.56
N ASN A 79 -8.65 11.49 -2.27
CA ASN A 79 -8.44 12.03 -3.61
C ASN A 79 -7.73 11.02 -4.53
N PRO A 80 -8.38 9.90 -4.86
CA PRO A 80 -7.72 8.80 -5.57
C PRO A 80 -7.16 9.19 -6.94
N LYS A 81 -7.83 10.10 -7.65
CA LYS A 81 -7.40 10.58 -8.99
C LYS A 81 -6.05 11.30 -8.97
N ALA A 82 -5.60 11.82 -7.84
CA ALA A 82 -4.27 12.42 -7.72
C ALA A 82 -3.13 11.38 -7.69
N PHE A 83 -3.45 10.13 -7.35
CA PHE A 83 -2.48 9.04 -7.18
C PHE A 83 -2.54 8.02 -8.33
N PHE A 84 -3.69 7.90 -9.00
CA PHE A 84 -3.90 6.92 -10.07
C PHE A 84 -3.48 7.51 -11.43
N ILE A 85 -2.28 8.08 -11.49
CA ILE A 85 -1.76 8.67 -12.73
C ILE A 85 -1.50 7.52 -13.71
N ALA A 86 -2.23 7.54 -14.82
CA ALA A 86 -2.07 6.65 -15.97
C ALA A 86 -0.86 7.04 -16.82
#